data_AF-A0A2S4W9T3-F1
#
_entry.id   AF-A0A2S4W9T3-F1
#
_cell.length_a   1.000
_cell.length_b   1.000
_cell.length_c   1.000
_cell.angle_alpha   90.00
_cell.angle_beta   90.00
_cell.angle_gamma   90.00
#
_symmetry.space_group_name_H-M   'P 1'
#
loop_
_entity.id
_entity.type
_entity.pdbx_description
1 polymer ?
#
loop_
_entity_poly.entity_id
_entity_poly.type
_entity_poly.pdbx_seq_one_letter_code
_entity_poly.pdbx_strand_id
1 'polypeptide(L)'
;MLLNIEGTTSLLAQVVTPKTFLAALMTLDGRVVAYHVHPSAIEADEDKQSDGSDQAKIAAAIASGLWREDCYERPLSSNSKAELAQEVRNLDAVCELGQLRLNFIPPFLLVLVGKTGSVSVETLSMKVSSGFSMSLSICKSMMTFKT
;
A
#
# COMPACT_ATOMS: atom_id res chain seq x y z
N MET A 1 9.55 -3.90 -16.77
CA MET A 1 8.51 -4.64 -16.01
C MET A 1 7.18 -3.96 -16.32
N LEU A 2 6.24 -4.62 -16.98
CA LEU A 2 4.92 -4.06 -17.28
C LEU A 2 3.97 -4.50 -16.17
N LEU A 3 3.50 -3.55 -15.36
CA LEU A 3 2.57 -3.83 -14.26
C LEU A 3 1.16 -3.95 -14.83
N ASN A 4 0.48 -5.08 -14.61
CA ASN A 4 -0.92 -5.23 -14.99
C ASN A 4 -1.78 -4.43 -14.00
N ILE A 5 -2.15 -3.21 -14.37
CA ILE A 5 -2.89 -2.28 -13.50
C ILE A 5 -4.24 -2.88 -13.09
N GLU A 6 -4.98 -3.46 -14.03
CA GLU A 6 -6.30 -4.05 -13.76
C GLU A 6 -6.19 -5.21 -12.76
N GLY A 7 -5.27 -6.15 -13.01
CA GLY A 7 -5.02 -7.26 -12.10
C GLY A 7 -4.53 -6.79 -10.72
N THR A 8 -3.72 -5.73 -10.67
CA THR A 8 -3.26 -5.14 -9.41
C THR A 8 -4.42 -4.53 -8.63
N THR A 9 -5.31 -3.79 -9.28
CA THR A 9 -6.50 -3.20 -8.66
C THR A 9 -7.44 -4.29 -8.13
N SER A 10 -7.62 -5.40 -8.86
CA SER A 10 -8.39 -6.55 -8.36
C SER A 10 -7.78 -7.18 -7.12
N LEU A 11 -6.45 -7.30 -7.04
CA LEU A 11 -5.76 -7.80 -5.85
C LEU A 11 -5.91 -6.81 -4.66
N LEU A 12 -5.84 -5.51 -4.91
CA LEU A 12 -6.06 -4.49 -3.87
C LEU A 12 -7.49 -4.57 -3.31
N ALA A 13 -8.49 -4.85 -4.16
CA ALA A 13 -9.87 -5.02 -3.72
C ALA A 13 -10.04 -6.18 -2.72
N GLN A 14 -9.24 -7.24 -2.82
CA GLN A 14 -9.32 -8.40 -1.92
C GLN A 14 -8.87 -8.09 -0.49
N VAL A 15 -7.99 -7.11 -0.30
CA VAL A 15 -7.52 -6.71 1.03
C VAL A 15 -8.36 -5.59 1.65
N VAL A 16 -9.19 -4.94 0.84
CA VAL A 16 -10.10 -3.88 1.26
C VAL A 16 -11.36 -4.47 1.88
N THR A 17 -11.75 -3.94 3.03
CA THR A 17 -12.97 -4.28 3.77
C THR A 17 -13.56 -3.01 4.37
N PRO A 18 -14.80 -2.99 4.91
CA PRO A 18 -15.33 -1.79 5.56
C PRO A 18 -14.44 -1.23 6.67
N LYS A 19 -13.63 -2.09 7.30
CA LYS A 19 -12.67 -1.71 8.35
C LYS A 19 -11.30 -1.30 7.80
N THR A 20 -10.83 -1.90 6.71
CA THR A 20 -9.63 -1.51 5.96
C THR A 20 -10.07 -0.91 4.64
N PHE A 21 -10.48 0.34 4.68
CA PHE A 21 -11.30 0.92 3.62
C PHE A 21 -10.49 1.38 2.40
N LEU A 22 -9.16 1.48 2.48
CA LEU A 22 -8.33 1.87 1.35
C LEU A 22 -7.10 0.98 1.23
N ALA A 23 -6.79 0.59 0.00
CA ALA A 23 -5.53 -0.03 -0.36
C ALA A 23 -4.98 0.64 -1.61
N ALA A 24 -3.71 1.03 -1.59
CA ALA A 24 -3.04 1.68 -2.71
C ALA A 24 -1.65 1.10 -2.93
N LEU A 25 -1.30 0.88 -4.20
CA LEU A 25 0.06 0.63 -4.64
C LEU A 25 0.62 1.94 -5.19
N MET A 26 1.79 2.34 -4.71
CA MET A 26 2.42 3.60 -5.09
C MET A 26 3.91 3.46 -5.32
N THR A 27 4.50 4.39 -6.06
CA THR A 27 5.95 4.52 -6.19
C THR A 27 6.54 5.22 -4.97
N LEU A 28 7.85 5.04 -4.76
CA LEU A 28 8.57 5.64 -3.63
C LEU A 28 8.58 7.19 -3.65
N ASP A 29 8.35 7.81 -4.82
CA ASP A 29 8.27 9.26 -4.97
C ASP A 29 6.89 9.86 -4.69
N GLY A 30 5.87 9.04 -4.40
CA GLY A 30 4.54 9.54 -4.03
C GLY A 30 3.43 9.27 -5.04
N ARG A 31 3.71 8.68 -6.20
CA ARG A 31 2.70 8.52 -7.27
C ARG A 31 1.88 7.27 -7.05
N VAL A 32 0.56 7.41 -7.03
CA VAL A 32 -0.38 6.30 -6.97
C VAL A 32 -0.37 5.57 -8.33
N VAL A 33 -0.13 4.27 -8.31
CA VAL A 33 -0.12 3.40 -9.50
C VAL A 33 -1.46 2.69 -9.66
N ALA A 34 -2.01 2.20 -8.55
CA ALA A 34 -3.32 1.55 -8.49
C ALA A 34 -3.89 1.74 -7.09
N TYR A 35 -5.20 1.82 -6.95
CA TYR A 35 -5.87 1.91 -5.66
C TYR A 35 -7.24 1.26 -5.71
N HIS A 36 -7.74 0.90 -4.54
CA HIS A 36 -9.12 0.51 -4.33
C HIS A 36 -9.62 1.11 -3.03
N VAL A 37 -10.82 1.68 -3.07
CA VAL A 37 -11.49 2.28 -1.90
C VAL A 37 -12.81 1.56 -1.70
N HIS A 38 -13.09 1.19 -0.45
CA HIS A 38 -14.37 0.64 -0.06
C HIS A 38 -15.44 1.72 -0.16
N PRO A 39 -16.62 1.44 -0.73
CA PRO A 39 -17.69 2.44 -0.90
C PRO A 39 -18.11 3.14 0.41
N SER A 40 -17.99 2.46 1.55
CA SER A 40 -18.33 3.06 2.86
C SER A 40 -17.42 4.21 3.31
N ALA A 41 -16.29 4.44 2.62
CA ALA A 41 -15.36 5.53 2.92
C ALA A 41 -15.41 6.65 1.88
N ILE A 42 -16.26 6.51 0.87
CA ILE A 42 -16.56 7.58 -0.08
C ILE A 42 -17.61 8.46 0.60
N GLU A 43 -17.21 9.63 1.07
CA GLU A 43 -18.18 10.62 1.54
C GLU A 43 -19.02 11.06 0.35
N ALA A 44 -20.34 10.85 0.46
CA ALA A 44 -21.30 11.30 -0.53
C ALA A 44 -21.49 12.81 -0.36
N ASP A 45 -20.56 13.59 -0.88
CA ASP A 45 -20.76 15.01 -1.05
C ASP A 45 -21.71 15.19 -2.25
N GLU A 46 -22.91 15.73 -2.02
CA GLU A 46 -24.03 15.72 -2.99
C GLU A 46 -23.69 16.42 -4.32
N ASP A 47 -22.60 17.18 -4.36
CA ASP A 47 -22.13 17.94 -5.53
C ASP A 47 -20.82 17.43 -6.17
N LYS A 48 -20.19 16.38 -5.62
CA LYS A 48 -18.95 15.81 -6.19
C LYS A 48 -19.01 14.29 -6.22
N GLN A 49 -19.01 13.72 -7.42
CA GLN A 49 -18.65 12.30 -7.61
C GLN A 49 -17.18 12.11 -7.21
N SER A 50 -16.94 11.87 -5.93
CA SER A 50 -15.65 11.39 -5.44
C SER A 50 -15.61 9.88 -5.60
N ASP A 51 -14.66 9.37 -6.37
CA ASP A 51 -14.40 7.93 -6.55
C ASP A 51 -13.40 7.40 -5.51
N GLY A 52 -13.07 8.20 -4.49
CA GLY A 52 -12.04 7.88 -3.50
C GLY A 52 -10.61 8.23 -3.93
N SER A 53 -10.41 8.84 -5.12
CA SER A 53 -9.07 9.18 -5.66
C SER A 53 -8.30 10.13 -4.75
N ASP A 54 -8.98 11.09 -4.13
CA ASP A 54 -8.33 12.09 -3.28
C ASP A 54 -7.83 11.47 -1.97
N GLN A 55 -8.59 10.55 -1.36
CA GLN A 55 -8.16 9.78 -0.20
C GLN A 55 -6.90 8.94 -0.53
N ALA A 56 -6.85 8.34 -1.73
CA ALA A 56 -5.67 7.58 -2.16
C ALA A 56 -4.43 8.47 -2.36
N LYS A 57 -4.60 9.67 -2.94
CA LYS A 57 -3.51 10.65 -3.10
C LYS A 57 -3.01 11.17 -1.76
N ILE A 58 -3.92 11.50 -0.83
CA ILE A 58 -3.55 11.96 0.51
C ILE A 58 -2.80 10.85 1.26
N ALA A 59 -3.31 9.62 1.25
CA ALA A 59 -2.65 8.48 1.85
C ALA A 59 -1.26 8.23 1.26
N ALA A 60 -1.11 8.37 -0.06
CA ALA A 60 0.18 8.25 -0.73
C ALA A 60 1.15 9.38 -0.36
N ALA A 61 0.69 10.63 -0.28
CA ALA A 61 1.54 11.75 0.12
C ALA A 61 2.08 11.56 1.54
N ILE A 62 1.22 11.18 2.49
CA ILE A 62 1.61 10.87 3.87
C ILE A 62 2.60 9.70 3.89
N ALA A 63 2.28 8.62 3.17
CA ALA A 63 3.13 7.43 3.12
C ALA A 63 4.52 7.73 2.53
N SER A 64 4.61 8.57 1.50
CA SER A 64 5.88 8.98 0.93
C SER A 64 6.70 9.84 1.90
N GLY A 65 6.06 10.70 2.69
CA GLY A 65 6.72 11.47 3.74
C GLY A 65 7.34 10.55 4.80
N LEU A 66 6.53 9.67 5.37
CA LEU A 66 6.94 8.70 6.39
C LEU A 66 8.08 7.80 5.91
N TRP A 67 8.00 7.30 4.67
CA TRP A 67 9.04 6.46 4.10
C TRP A 67 10.38 7.20 3.95
N ARG A 68 10.34 8.47 3.52
CA ARG A 68 11.56 9.29 3.41
C ARG A 68 12.18 9.52 4.78
N GLU A 69 11.38 9.91 5.77
CA GLU A 69 11.84 10.14 7.14
C GLU A 69 12.50 8.88 7.74
N ASP A 70 11.88 7.71 7.63
CA ASP A 70 12.48 6.44 8.08
C ASP A 70 13.80 6.13 7.37
N CYS A 71 13.88 6.39 6.05
CA CYS A 71 15.10 6.22 5.28
C CYS A 71 16.21 7.22 5.66
N TYR A 72 15.85 8.43 6.14
CA TYR A 72 16.80 9.45 6.57
C TYR A 72 17.31 9.20 7.99
N GLU A 73 16.45 8.81 8.93
CA GLU A 73 16.81 8.59 10.35
C GLU A 73 17.61 7.31 10.58
N ARG A 74 17.41 6.30 9.73
CA ARG A 74 18.20 5.06 9.73
C ARG A 74 19.07 5.02 8.49
N PRO A 75 20.20 5.77 8.46
CA PRO A 75 21.14 5.66 7.37
C PRO A 75 21.59 4.20 7.29
N LEU A 76 21.34 3.62 6.13
CA LEU A 76 21.59 2.22 5.83
C LEU A 76 23.04 1.90 6.16
N SER A 77 23.29 1.00 7.12
CA SER A 77 24.61 0.38 7.25
C SER A 77 24.85 -0.39 5.94
N SER A 78 25.68 0.14 5.06
CA SER A 78 26.00 -0.39 3.72
C SER A 78 26.08 -1.93 3.71
N ASN A 79 25.45 -2.66 2.80
CA ASN A 79 25.88 -2.78 1.40
C ASN A 79 24.80 -3.43 0.51
N SER A 80 24.64 -2.88 -0.70
CA SER A 80 23.75 -3.32 -1.78
C SER A 80 22.25 -2.97 -1.66
N LYS A 81 21.71 -2.34 -2.72
CA LYS A 81 20.27 -2.12 -2.93
C LYS A 81 19.46 -3.44 -2.95
N ALA A 82 20.13 -4.59 -3.11
CA ALA A 82 19.52 -5.91 -3.14
C ALA A 82 19.22 -6.47 -1.74
N GLU A 83 20.06 -6.18 -0.75
CA GLU A 83 19.80 -6.55 0.66
C GLU A 83 18.67 -5.68 1.27
N LEU A 84 18.57 -4.41 0.86
CA LEU A 84 17.42 -3.54 1.21
C LEU A 84 16.06 -4.07 0.75
N ALA A 85 16.05 -4.82 -0.35
CA ALA A 85 14.83 -5.39 -0.91
C ALA A 85 14.35 -6.63 -0.14
N GLN A 86 15.18 -7.19 0.75
CA GLN A 86 14.88 -8.37 1.55
C GLN A 86 14.41 -8.05 2.96
N GLU A 87 14.77 -6.89 3.53
CA GLU A 87 14.13 -6.42 4.75
C GLU A 87 12.71 -5.92 4.41
N VAL A 88 11.71 -6.75 4.73
CA VAL A 88 10.30 -6.34 4.70
C VAL A 88 10.12 -5.21 5.71
N ARG A 89 10.21 -3.97 5.23
CA ARG A 89 9.99 -2.78 6.05
C ARG A 89 8.50 -2.49 6.11
N ASN A 90 7.99 -2.57 7.33
CA ASN A 90 6.63 -2.20 7.64
C ASN A 90 6.65 -0.96 8.52
N LEU A 91 5.88 0.06 8.14
CA LEU A 91 5.69 1.26 8.94
C LEU A 91 4.22 1.38 9.30
N ASP A 92 3.96 1.76 10.55
CA ASP A 92 2.62 2.01 11.04
C ASP A 92 2.52 3.47 11.44
N ALA A 93 1.42 4.13 11.07
CA ALA A 93 1.14 5.50 11.46
C ALA A 93 -0.34 5.69 11.74
N VAL A 94 -0.68 6.72 12.49
CA VAL A 94 -2.06 7.17 12.70
C VAL A 94 -2.15 8.60 12.19
N CYS A 95 -3.11 8.87 11.31
CA CYS A 95 -3.40 10.22 10.81
C CYS A 95 -4.92 10.45 10.74
N GLU A 96 -5.32 11.61 10.23
CA GLU A 96 -6.73 12.01 10.10
C GLU A 96 -7.54 11.06 9.20
N LEU A 97 -6.92 10.41 8.21
CA LEU A 97 -7.56 9.38 7.38
C LEU A 97 -7.80 8.08 8.15
N GLY A 98 -7.01 7.81 9.19
CA GLY A 98 -7.10 6.60 9.98
C GLY A 98 -5.74 6.00 10.32
N GLN A 99 -5.73 4.69 10.49
CA GLN A 99 -4.53 3.92 10.79
C GLN A 99 -3.90 3.42 9.49
N LEU A 100 -2.67 3.87 9.21
CA LEU A 100 -1.91 3.54 8.01
C LEU A 100 -0.91 2.42 8.30
N ARG A 101 -0.83 1.48 7.36
CA ARG A 101 0.21 0.44 7.28
C ARG A 101 0.89 0.57 5.93
N LEU A 102 2.18 0.84 5.93
CA LEU A 102 3.02 0.82 4.74
C LEU A 102 3.82 -0.47 4.73
N ASN A 103 3.94 -1.10 3.58
CA ASN A 103 4.78 -2.27 3.40
C ASN A 103 5.60 -2.07 2.13
N PHE A 104 6.92 -2.22 2.25
CA PHE A 104 7.81 -2.10 1.12
C PHE A 104 7.75 -3.34 0.23
N ILE A 105 7.44 -3.14 -1.04
CA ILE A 105 7.34 -4.17 -2.07
C ILE A 105 8.15 -3.68 -3.26
N PRO A 106 9.49 -3.86 -3.27
CA PRO A 106 10.35 -3.26 -4.28
C PRO A 106 9.84 -3.46 -5.71
N PRO A 107 9.71 -2.39 -6.54
CA PRO A 107 10.09 -0.99 -6.31
C PRO A 107 8.97 -0.06 -5.77
N PHE A 108 7.90 -0.62 -5.22
CA PHE A 108 6.67 0.07 -4.79
C PHE A 108 6.49 0.06 -3.26
N LEU A 109 5.54 0.87 -2.79
CA LEU A 109 4.97 0.80 -1.44
C LEU A 109 3.52 0.38 -1.55
N LEU A 110 3.12 -0.59 -0.72
CA LEU A 110 1.72 -0.92 -0.47
C LEU A 110 1.26 -0.16 0.76
N VAL A 111 0.22 0.66 0.60
CA VAL A 111 -0.41 1.44 1.66
C VAL A 111 -1.78 0.86 1.93
N LEU A 112 -2.05 0.50 3.18
CA LEU A 112 -3.37 0.12 3.66
C LEU A 112 -3.86 1.14 4.69
N VAL A 113 -5.11 1.56 4.60
CA VAL A 113 -5.74 2.46 5.56
C VAL A 113 -6.91 1.76 6.22
N GLY A 114 -6.86 1.69 7.55
CA GLY A 114 -7.91 1.19 8.40
C GLY A 114 -8.59 2.30 9.20
N LYS A 115 -9.85 2.08 9.55
CA LYS A 115 -10.57 2.98 10.46
C LYS A 115 -9.96 2.88 11.87
N THR A 116 -9.58 4.01 12.44
CA THR A 116 -8.98 4.10 13.78
C THR A 116 -9.84 3.39 14.83
N GLY A 117 -9.23 2.56 15.68
CA GLY A 117 -9.92 1.81 16.73
C GLY A 117 -10.75 0.61 16.27
N SER A 118 -10.89 0.38 14.95
CA SER A 118 -11.66 -0.75 14.40
C SER A 118 -10.80 -1.90 13.87
N VAL A 119 -9.51 -1.66 13.61
CA VAL A 119 -8.54 -2.62 13.07
C VAL A 119 -7.24 -2.50 13.86
N SER A 120 -6.67 -3.62 14.31
CA SER A 120 -5.35 -3.61 14.92
C SER A 120 -4.25 -3.58 13.85
N VAL A 121 -3.08 -3.06 14.21
CA VAL A 121 -1.85 -3.16 13.39
C VAL A 121 -1.59 -4.61 12.97
N GLU A 122 -1.84 -5.56 13.87
CA GLU A 122 -1.66 -7.00 13.63
C GLU A 122 -2.60 -7.52 12.53
N THR A 123 -3.84 -7.00 12.47
CA THR A 123 -4.81 -7.38 11.42
C THR A 123 -4.38 -6.86 10.05
N LEU A 124 -3.82 -5.64 9.98
CA LEU A 124 -3.25 -5.09 8.75
C LEU A 124 -2.00 -5.87 8.33
N SER A 125 -1.16 -6.22 9.30
CA SER A 125 0.03 -7.05 9.09
C SER A 125 -0.34 -8.42 8.49
N MET A 126 -1.34 -9.11 9.05
CA MET A 126 -1.77 -10.41 8.54
C MET A 126 -2.31 -10.33 7.11
N LYS A 127 -3.03 -9.28 6.73
CA LYS A 127 -3.53 -9.10 5.34
C LYS A 127 -2.41 -8.97 4.32
N VAL A 128 -1.32 -8.30 4.69
CA VAL A 128 -0.13 -8.17 3.84
C VAL A 128 0.59 -9.52 3.70
N SER A 129 0.75 -10.24 4.82
CA SER A 129 1.49 -11.51 4.88
C SER A 129 0.77 -12.68 4.21
N SER A 130 -0.55 -12.79 4.35
CA SER A 130 -1.32 -14.00 3.98
C SER A 130 -1.86 -14.00 2.55
N GLY A 131 -2.08 -12.84 1.94
CA GLY A 131 -2.71 -12.75 0.61
C GLY A 131 -1.88 -12.03 -0.45
N PHE A 132 -1.32 -10.86 -0.10
CA PHE A 132 -0.74 -9.96 -1.10
C PHE A 132 0.70 -10.32 -1.46
N SER A 133 1.57 -10.59 -0.47
CA SER A 133 2.97 -10.97 -0.70
C SER A 133 3.13 -12.29 -1.48
N MET A 134 2.29 -13.30 -1.17
CA MET A 134 2.26 -14.57 -1.91
C MET A 134 1.74 -14.38 -3.34
N SER A 135 0.64 -13.65 -3.52
CA SER A 135 0.06 -13.43 -4.85
C SER A 135 0.95 -12.58 -5.76
N LEU A 136 1.67 -11.59 -5.19
CA LEU A 136 2.66 -10.82 -5.94
C LEU A 136 3.90 -11.64 -6.30
N SER A 137 4.36 -12.52 -5.40
CA SER A 137 5.46 -13.46 -5.68
C SER A 137 5.07 -14.47 -6.77
N ILE A 138 3.82 -14.95 -6.78
CA ILE A 138 3.28 -15.81 -7.83
C ILE A 138 3.18 -15.05 -9.17
N CYS A 139 2.68 -13.80 -9.16
CA CYS A 139 2.67 -12.96 -10.37
C CYS A 139 4.10 -12.70 -10.89
N LYS A 140 5.07 -12.50 -10.00
CA LYS A 140 6.49 -12.34 -10.35
C LYS A 140 7.09 -13.63 -10.93
N SER A 141 6.70 -14.79 -10.42
CA SER A 141 7.15 -16.12 -10.88
C SER A 141 6.56 -16.53 -12.23
N MET A 142 5.28 -16.20 -12.49
CA MET A 142 4.63 -16.45 -13.79
C MET A 142 5.19 -15.58 -14.92
N MET A 143 5.73 -14.39 -14.63
CA MET A 143 6.34 -13.52 -15.64
C MET A 143 7.77 -13.92 -16.03
N THR A 144 8.42 -14.80 -15.27
CA THR A 144 9.76 -15.34 -15.58
C THR A 144 9.74 -16.59 -16.46
N PHE A 145 8.58 -17.16 -16.75
CA PHE A 145 8.42 -18.30 -17.66
C PHE A 145 7.93 -17.87 -19.05
N LYS A 146 8.72 -17.05 -19.74
CA LYS A 146 8.63 -16.86 -21.19
C LYS A 146 9.96 -16.27 -21.68
N THR A 147 10.93 -17.16 -21.89
CA THR A 147 12.06 -16.96 -22.81
C THR A 147 12.00 -18.06 -23.85
#